data_AF-A0A4U7JNP0-F1
#
_entry.id   AF-A0A4U7JNP0-F1
#
_cell.length_a   1.000
_cell.length_b   1.000
_cell.length_c   1.000
_cell.angle_alpha   90.00
_cell.angle_beta   90.00
_cell.angle_gamma   90.00
#
_symmetry.space_group_name_H-M   'P 1'
#
loop_
_entity.id
_entity.type
_entity.pdbx_description
1 polymer ?
#
loop_
_entity_poly.entity_id
_entity_poly.type
_entity_poly.pdbx_seq_one_letter_code
_entity_poly.pdbx_strand_id
1 'polypeptide(L)'
;MAKKSYDENGVLLSKKTLYSGDIIKVTYTGLLVQSGASGVFLHVGFGDKWENPSLIPMNYENGVFTADIEILNYKEFGICFKDTAENWDNNSGNNYVFSISKKPVKKETAKKKEGSTAEKTTKAKTKAKVKAKTI
;
A
#
# COMPACT_ATOMS: atom_id res chain seq x y z
N MET A 1 -19.83 -7.94 11.73
CA MET A 1 -18.49 -8.05 12.35
C MET A 1 -17.99 -6.65 12.61
N ALA A 2 -17.54 -6.36 13.82
CA ALA A 2 -16.98 -5.04 14.15
C ALA A 2 -15.70 -4.81 13.34
N LYS A 3 -15.51 -3.58 12.84
CA LYS A 3 -14.29 -3.19 12.17
C LYS A 3 -13.17 -3.10 13.21
N LYS A 4 -12.10 -3.89 13.07
CA LYS A 4 -10.92 -3.77 13.93
C LYS A 4 -10.30 -2.38 13.74
N SER A 5 -9.99 -1.73 14.86
CA SER A 5 -9.24 -0.48 14.96
C SER A 5 -8.11 -0.74 15.95
N TYR A 6 -6.97 -0.07 15.74
CA TYR A 6 -5.77 -0.22 16.54
C TYR A 6 -5.31 1.16 17.06
N ASP A 7 -6.26 2.08 17.22
CA ASP A 7 -6.00 3.45 17.64
C ASP A 7 -5.36 3.45 19.05
N GLU A 8 -5.79 2.53 19.93
CA GLU A 8 -5.21 2.32 21.27
C GLU A 8 -3.77 1.81 21.23
N ASN A 9 -3.38 1.09 20.17
CA ASN A 9 -1.99 0.67 19.94
C ASN A 9 -1.13 1.76 19.28
N GLY A 10 -1.70 2.95 19.03
CA GLY A 10 -1.03 4.04 18.34
C GLY A 10 -0.87 3.81 16.83
N VAL A 11 -1.72 2.98 16.22
CA VAL A 11 -1.71 2.71 14.78
C VAL A 11 -2.96 3.31 14.13
N LEU A 12 -2.77 4.33 13.30
CA LEU A 12 -3.86 5.03 12.62
C LEU A 12 -3.68 5.00 11.10
N LEU A 13 -4.79 4.88 10.39
CA LEU A 13 -4.85 4.99 8.93
C LEU A 13 -5.59 6.26 8.53
N SER A 14 -5.12 6.95 7.50
CA SER A 14 -5.77 8.19 7.01
C SER A 14 -7.18 7.98 6.45
N LYS A 15 -7.55 6.74 6.10
CA LYS A 15 -8.88 6.37 5.58
C LYS A 15 -9.54 5.33 6.46
N LYS A 16 -10.84 5.51 6.72
CA LYS A 16 -11.66 4.49 7.41
C LYS A 16 -11.95 3.30 6.50
N THR A 17 -12.40 3.53 5.27
CA THR A 17 -12.68 2.47 4.31
C THR A 17 -11.58 2.44 3.27
N LEU A 18 -11.04 1.26 3.02
CA LEU A 18 -9.89 1.04 2.15
C LEU A 18 -10.34 0.32 0.89
N TYR A 19 -9.88 0.78 -0.26
CA TYR A 19 -10.14 0.17 -1.55
C TYR A 19 -8.83 -0.09 -2.28
N SER A 20 -8.81 -1.09 -3.17
CA SER A 20 -7.67 -1.34 -4.05
C SER A 20 -7.32 -0.09 -4.87
N GLY A 21 -6.02 0.21 -4.95
CA GLY A 21 -5.44 1.41 -5.57
C GLY A 21 -5.48 2.66 -4.70
N ASP A 22 -5.98 2.58 -3.46
CA ASP A 22 -5.86 3.69 -2.52
C ASP A 22 -4.40 3.88 -2.12
N ILE A 23 -3.94 5.13 -2.17
CA ILE A 23 -2.76 5.55 -1.40
C ILE A 23 -3.28 6.04 -0.05
N ILE A 24 -2.71 5.50 1.03
CA ILE A 24 -3.05 5.87 2.41
C ILE A 24 -1.80 6.20 3.20
N LYS A 25 -1.98 7.02 4.23
CA LYS A 25 -0.94 7.31 5.23
C LYS A 25 -1.17 6.42 6.45
N VAL A 26 -0.12 5.74 6.85
CA VAL A 26 -0.02 5.02 8.12
C VAL A 26 0.68 5.95 9.11
N THR A 27 0.09 6.13 10.28
CA THR A 27 0.64 6.89 11.40
C THR A 27 0.90 5.95 12.56
N TYR A 28 2.08 6.07 13.17
CA TYR A 28 2.52 5.21 14.25
C TYR A 28 3.10 6.01 15.44
N THR A 29 2.53 5.76 16.62
CA THR A 29 2.94 6.30 17.93
C THR A 29 2.94 5.20 18.99
N GLY A 30 3.10 3.94 18.57
CA GLY A 30 2.97 2.76 19.42
C GLY A 30 4.22 2.44 20.23
N LEU A 31 4.37 1.15 20.56
CA LEU A 31 5.36 0.63 21.50
C LEU A 31 6.79 1.10 21.23
N LEU A 32 7.26 1.04 19.98
CA LEU A 32 8.66 1.36 19.65
C LEU A 32 8.93 2.86 19.83
N VAL A 33 7.96 3.71 19.50
CA VAL A 33 8.06 5.18 19.70
C VAL A 33 8.13 5.49 21.19
N GLN A 34 7.26 4.87 21.99
CA GLN A 34 7.23 5.02 23.44
C GLN A 34 8.51 4.49 24.10
N SER A 35 9.19 3.53 23.46
CA SER A 35 10.47 2.97 23.89
C SER A 35 11.68 3.79 23.41
N GLY A 36 11.47 4.91 22.71
CA GLY A 36 12.54 5.82 22.28
C GLY A 36 13.26 5.41 21.00
N ALA A 37 12.60 4.65 20.11
CA ALA A 37 13.17 4.29 18.81
C ALA A 37 13.55 5.55 18.00
N SER A 38 14.79 5.58 17.49
CA SER A 38 15.31 6.66 16.65
C SER A 38 14.87 6.56 15.19
N GLY A 39 14.49 5.38 14.75
CA GLY A 39 13.98 5.11 13.41
C GLY A 39 13.09 3.87 13.42
N VAL A 40 12.01 3.92 12.64
CA VAL A 40 11.04 2.84 12.50
C VAL A 40 10.80 2.55 11.03
N PHE A 41 10.69 1.27 10.70
CA PHE A 41 10.29 0.75 9.40
C PHE A 41 8.90 0.14 9.52
N LEU A 42 8.05 0.43 8.54
CA LEU A 42 6.77 -0.22 8.32
C LEU A 42 7.01 -1.47 7.48
N HIS A 43 6.71 -2.64 8.04
CA HIS A 43 6.63 -3.88 7.28
C HIS A 43 5.18 -4.18 6.92
N VAL A 44 4.89 -4.28 5.62
CA VAL A 44 3.53 -4.53 5.10
C VAL A 44 3.54 -5.78 4.23
N GLY A 45 2.47 -6.58 4.35
CA GLY A 45 2.17 -7.72 3.49
C GLY A 45 0.67 -7.84 3.25
N PHE A 46 0.28 -8.50 2.18
CA PHE A 46 -1.12 -8.63 1.76
C PHE A 46 -1.59 -10.08 1.84
N GLY A 47 -2.89 -10.31 2.05
CA GLY A 47 -3.46 -11.66 2.07
C GLY A 47 -2.99 -12.55 3.23
N ASP A 48 -3.48 -13.79 3.23
CA ASP A 48 -3.27 -14.75 4.31
C ASP A 48 -1.81 -15.28 4.35
N LYS A 49 -1.06 -15.14 3.25
CA LYS A 49 0.31 -15.68 3.12
C LYS A 49 1.37 -14.57 3.13
N TRP A 50 0.99 -13.35 3.50
CA TRP A 50 1.91 -12.21 3.54
C TRP A 50 2.55 -11.93 2.17
N GLU A 51 1.73 -11.97 1.13
CA GLU A 51 2.12 -11.68 -0.24
C GLU A 51 2.62 -10.25 -0.43
N ASN A 52 3.55 -10.04 -1.37
CA ASN A 52 4.20 -8.75 -1.67
C ASN A 52 4.75 -8.02 -0.43
N PRO A 53 5.58 -8.69 0.39
CA PRO A 53 6.17 -8.07 1.56
C PRO A 53 7.01 -6.86 1.15
N SER A 54 6.79 -5.73 1.81
CA SER A 54 7.59 -4.51 1.65
C SER A 54 8.05 -4.00 3.00
N LEU A 55 9.25 -3.44 3.06
CA LEU A 55 9.80 -2.79 4.25
C LEU A 55 10.08 -1.33 3.89
N ILE A 56 9.37 -0.41 4.52
CA ILE A 56 9.32 1.00 4.14
C ILE A 56 9.86 1.83 5.31
N PRO A 57 10.93 2.64 5.13
CA PRO A 57 11.37 3.56 6.17
C PRO A 57 10.29 4.60 6.43
N MET A 58 9.97 4.85 7.70
CA MET A 58 8.98 5.85 8.08
C MET A 58 9.64 7.21 8.32
N ASN A 59 8.94 8.28 7.95
CA ASN A 59 9.35 9.65 8.26
C ASN A 59 8.98 9.97 9.72
N TYR A 60 9.96 10.46 10.49
CA TYR A 60 9.76 10.86 11.87
C TYR A 60 9.60 12.38 11.99
N GLU A 61 8.50 12.81 12.61
CA GLU A 61 8.25 14.22 12.88
C GLU A 61 7.45 14.38 14.18
N ASN A 62 7.96 15.20 15.11
CA ASN A 62 7.28 15.56 16.37
C ASN A 62 6.74 14.37 17.17
N GLY A 63 7.53 13.30 17.33
CA GLY A 63 7.11 12.12 18.10
C GLY A 63 6.20 11.16 17.33
N VAL A 64 6.04 11.34 16.02
CA VAL A 64 5.13 10.55 15.19
C VAL A 64 5.89 10.00 13.98
N PHE A 65 5.74 8.70 13.73
CA PHE A 65 6.22 8.09 12.49
C PHE A 65 5.10 8.01 11.47
N THR A 66 5.39 8.35 10.22
CA THR A 66 4.43 8.23 9.11
C THR A 66 5.04 7.60 7.87
N ALA A 67 4.24 6.85 7.12
CA ALA A 67 4.60 6.34 5.81
C ALA A 67 3.36 6.26 4.91
N ASP A 68 3.55 6.45 3.61
CA ASP A 68 2.49 6.28 2.63
C ASP A 68 2.63 4.90 1.96
N ILE A 69 1.51 4.19 1.82
CA ILE A 69 1.44 2.88 1.17
C ILE A 69 0.32 2.83 0.14
N GLU A 70 0.52 2.01 -0.90
CA GLU A 70 -0.53 1.68 -1.87
C GLU A 70 -1.24 0.39 -1.45
N ILE A 71 -2.56 0.43 -1.43
CA ILE A 71 -3.41 -0.72 -1.12
C ILE A 71 -3.59 -1.58 -2.38
N LEU A 72 -2.98 -2.75 -2.37
CA LEU A 72 -3.06 -3.70 -3.49
C LEU A 72 -4.40 -4.44 -3.52
N ASN A 73 -4.66 -5.14 -4.63
CA ASN A 73 -5.93 -5.84 -4.86
C ASN A 73 -6.02 -7.18 -4.11
N TYR A 74 -6.23 -7.11 -2.79
CA TYR A 74 -6.39 -8.25 -1.89
C TYR A 74 -7.65 -8.11 -1.01
N LYS A 75 -7.95 -9.13 -0.21
CA LYS A 75 -9.05 -9.06 0.78
C LYS A 75 -8.63 -8.31 2.04
N GLU A 76 -7.37 -8.42 2.41
CA GLU A 76 -6.78 -7.81 3.59
C GLU A 76 -5.29 -7.59 3.41
N PHE A 77 -4.73 -6.78 4.29
CA PHE A 77 -3.30 -6.63 4.46
C PHE A 77 -2.98 -6.53 5.95
N GLY A 78 -1.77 -6.92 6.30
CA GLY A 78 -1.22 -6.79 7.63
C GLY A 78 -0.01 -5.87 7.64
N ILE A 79 0.20 -5.21 8.77
CA ILE A 79 1.41 -4.46 9.04
C ILE A 79 2.01 -4.81 10.39
N CYS A 80 3.32 -4.62 10.50
CA CYS A 80 4.07 -4.59 11.75
C CYS A 80 5.19 -3.56 11.64
N PHE A 81 5.76 -3.18 12.77
CA PHE A 81 6.79 -2.16 12.85
C PHE A 81 8.08 -2.76 13.36
N LYS A 82 9.20 -2.27 12.84
CA LYS A 82 10.53 -2.68 13.24
C LYS A 82 11.40 -1.46 13.47
N ASP A 83 12.13 -1.39 14.57
CA ASP A 83 13.10 -0.31 14.79
C ASP A 83 14.49 -0.64 14.20
N THR A 84 15.41 0.31 14.27
CA THR A 84 16.80 0.14 13.85
C THR A 84 17.63 -0.80 14.75
N ALA A 85 17.10 -1.18 15.91
CA ALA A 85 17.73 -2.07 16.88
C ALA A 85 17.19 -3.52 16.80
N GLU A 86 16.44 -3.84 15.72
CA GLU A 86 15.86 -5.15 15.46
C GLU A 86 14.71 -5.56 16.41
N ASN A 87 14.12 -4.60 17.13
CA ASN A 87 12.89 -4.85 17.91
C ASN A 87 11.66 -4.76 17.01
N TRP A 88 10.65 -5.56 17.33
CA TRP A 88 9.41 -5.64 16.58
C TRP A 88 8.20 -5.25 17.43
N ASP A 89 7.33 -4.44 16.86
CA ASP A 89 5.95 -4.31 17.27
C ASP A 89 5.06 -4.97 16.22
N ASN A 90 4.75 -6.24 16.48
CA ASN A 90 3.87 -7.07 15.67
C ASN A 90 2.59 -7.42 16.43
N ASN A 91 2.16 -6.55 17.36
CA ASN A 91 0.97 -6.77 18.17
C ASN A 91 0.95 -8.15 18.88
N SER A 92 2.08 -8.50 19.52
CA SER A 92 2.28 -9.81 20.17
C SER A 92 2.07 -11.01 19.23
N GLY A 93 2.56 -10.91 17.99
CA GLY A 93 2.44 -11.94 16.96
C GLY A 93 1.13 -11.94 16.17
N ASN A 94 0.16 -11.10 16.52
CA ASN A 94 -1.12 -11.02 15.79
C ASN A 94 -1.08 -10.12 14.56
N ASN A 95 -0.03 -9.29 14.45
CA ASN A 95 0.08 -8.18 13.50
C ASN A 95 -1.09 -7.19 13.61
N TYR A 96 -1.01 -6.11 12.83
CA TYR A 96 -2.10 -5.16 12.65
C TYR A 96 -2.76 -5.43 11.30
N VAL A 97 -3.89 -6.16 11.32
CA VAL A 97 -4.57 -6.63 10.09
C VAL A 97 -5.81 -5.79 9.79
N PHE A 98 -5.94 -5.38 8.53
CA PHE A 98 -7.01 -4.51 8.02
C PHE A 98 -7.67 -5.09 6.77
N SER A 99 -9.00 -5.03 6.71
CA SER A 99 -9.77 -5.50 5.56
C SER A 99 -9.86 -4.44 4.46
N ILE A 100 -9.78 -4.89 3.21
CA ILE A 100 -9.93 -4.09 2.00
C ILE A 100 -11.33 -4.31 1.43
N SER A 101 -12.05 -3.20 1.22
CA SER A 101 -13.41 -3.21 0.68
C SER A 101 -13.39 -3.28 -0.85
N LYS A 102 -14.39 -3.96 -1.42
CA LYS A 102 -14.65 -3.89 -2.86
C LYS A 102 -15.29 -2.54 -3.16
N LYS A 103 -14.80 -1.82 -4.18
CA LYS A 103 -15.48 -0.62 -4.67
C LYS A 103 -16.89 -1.02 -5.12
N PRO A 104 -17.95 -0.27 -4.74
CA PRO A 104 -19.28 -0.54 -5.26
C PRO A 104 -19.25 -0.32 -6.77
N VAL A 105 -19.45 -1.40 -7.53
CA VAL A 105 -19.59 -1.33 -8.99
C VAL A 105 -20.91 -0.61 -9.25
N LYS A 106 -20.85 0.63 -9.76
CA LYS A 106 -22.04 1.24 -10.36
C LYS A 106 -22.43 0.36 -11.54
N LYS A 107 -23.62 -0.24 -11.50
CA LYS A 107 -24.20 -0.93 -12.65
C LYS A 107 -24.44 0.11 -13.74
N GLU A 108 -23.53 0.19 -14.70
CA GLU A 108 -23.75 0.93 -15.94
C GLU A 108 -24.76 0.12 -16.76
N THR A 109 -25.99 0.62 -16.85
CA THR A 109 -27.04 0.04 -17.70
C THR A 109 -26.57 0.03 -19.15
N ALA A 110 -26.41 -1.18 -19.69
CA ALA A 110 -26.07 -1.43 -21.08
C ALA A 110 -27.06 -0.75 -22.05
N LYS A 111 -26.56 0.16 -22.90
CA LYS A 111 -27.21 0.49 -24.17
C LYS A 111 -26.33 -0.05 -25.30
N LYS A 112 -26.80 -1.15 -25.87
CA LYS A 112 -26.29 -1.82 -27.07
C LYS A 112 -26.30 -0.87 -28.28
N LYS A 113 -25.19 -0.80 -29.02
CA LYS A 113 -25.18 -0.61 -30.48
C LYS A 113 -24.00 -1.38 -31.07
N GLU A 114 -24.33 -2.42 -31.83
CA GLU A 114 -23.44 -3.22 -32.67
C GLU A 114 -23.13 -2.53 -34.00
N GLY A 115 -21.99 -2.91 -34.60
CA GLY A 115 -21.60 -2.70 -36.01
C GLY A 115 -20.56 -1.58 -36.18
N SER A 116 -19.41 -1.73 -36.87
CA SER A 116 -18.97 -2.73 -37.85
C SER A 116 -17.44 -2.64 -38.02
N THR A 117 -16.83 -3.78 -38.33
CA THR A 117 -15.51 -4.05 -38.94
C THR A 117 -14.98 -3.03 -39.96
N ALA A 118 -13.67 -2.74 -39.92
CA ALA A 118 -12.77 -2.73 -41.09
C ALA A 118 -11.29 -2.53 -40.68
N GLU A 119 -10.43 -3.37 -41.24
CA GLU A 119 -8.98 -3.44 -41.13
C GLU A 119 -8.30 -2.65 -42.27
N LYS A 120 -7.28 -1.81 -41.99
CA LYS A 120 -6.05 -1.68 -42.82
C LYS A 120 -5.01 -0.66 -42.28
N THR A 121 -3.81 -1.19 -42.05
CA THR A 121 -2.43 -0.63 -42.27
C THR A 121 -2.18 0.87 -42.44
N THR A 122 -1.12 1.39 -41.80
CA THR A 122 0.07 1.97 -42.48
C THR A 122 1.24 2.29 -41.52
N LYS A 123 2.47 2.04 -42.02
CA LYS A 123 3.78 2.42 -41.46
C LYS A 123 4.00 3.94 -41.53
N ALA A 124 4.76 4.54 -40.59
CA ALA A 124 6.14 5.03 -40.80
C ALA A 124 6.64 6.06 -39.75
N LYS A 125 7.85 5.77 -39.20
CA LYS A 125 9.04 6.62 -38.90
C LYS A 125 8.85 7.96 -38.14
N THR A 126 9.64 8.30 -37.12
CA THR A 126 11.05 8.76 -37.28
C THR A 126 11.79 9.04 -35.95
N LYS A 127 13.12 8.75 -35.95
CA LYS A 127 14.30 9.43 -35.31
C LYS A 127 14.38 9.45 -33.76
N ALA A 128 15.53 9.33 -33.07
CA ALA A 128 16.94 9.64 -33.34
C ALA A 128 17.88 8.79 -32.44
N LYS A 129 18.98 8.20 -32.92
CA LYS A 129 20.40 8.65 -32.78
C LYS A 129 20.89 8.91 -31.34
N VAL A 130 21.74 8.03 -30.79
CA VAL A 130 23.00 8.41 -30.09
C VAL A 130 24.04 7.28 -30.24
N LYS A 131 25.27 7.67 -30.60
CA LYS A 131 26.50 6.87 -30.64
C LYS A 131 27.22 6.94 -29.28
N ALA A 132 27.83 5.84 -28.83
CA ALA A 132 28.99 5.81 -27.93
C ALA A 132 29.69 4.45 -28.14
N LYS A 133 30.71 4.34 -29.00
CA LYS A 133 32.15 4.63 -28.81
C LYS A 133 32.82 3.75 -27.73
N THR A 134 33.37 2.64 -28.21
CA THR A 134 34.47 1.86 -27.64
C THR A 134 35.76 2.69 -27.67
N ILE A 135 36.53 2.68 -26.59
CA ILE A 135 37.86 2.06 -26.40
C ILE A 135 38.20 2.23 -24.92
#